data_AF-A0A1F9MDC4-F1
#
_entry.id   AF-A0A1F9MDC4-F1
#
_cell.length_a   1.000
_cell.length_b   1.000
_cell.length_c   1.000
_cell.angle_alpha   90.00
_cell.angle_beta   90.00
_cell.angle_gamma   90.00
#
_symmetry.space_group_name_H-M   'P 1'
#
loop_
_entity.id
_entity.type
_entity.pdbx_description
1 polymer ?
#
loop_
_entity_poly.entity_id
_entity_poly.type
_entity_poly.pdbx_seq_one_letter_code
_entity_poly.pdbx_strand_id
1 'polypeptide(L)'
;MKKSRKNMALEGKAQGSCLKKWEAVANKQKSSGLAHLAEKWPSSLVARRLVSDFTGGLMSEKYLANLDSLGLGPSRVKVGRLVAYRVIDLIAWLEGRMEPISEDR
;
A
#
# COMPACT_ATOMS: atom_id res chain seq x y z
N MET A 1 27.33 -32.73 58.64
CA MET A 1 26.06 -32.11 59.11
C MET A 1 26.32 -30.66 59.52
N LYS A 2 25.90 -29.67 58.73
CA LYS A 2 25.60 -28.28 59.17
C LYS A 2 24.51 -27.71 58.23
N LYS A 3 23.30 -27.50 58.77
CA LYS A 3 22.18 -26.83 58.08
C LYS A 3 22.28 -25.33 58.30
N SER A 4 22.04 -24.50 57.28
CA SER A 4 21.18 -23.31 57.35
C SER A 4 21.26 -22.51 56.05
N ARG A 5 20.13 -22.45 55.31
CA ARG A 5 19.21 -21.30 55.26
C ARG A 5 19.82 -20.09 54.52
N LYS A 6 19.35 -19.87 53.28
CA LYS A 6 18.40 -18.77 53.00
C LYS A 6 17.98 -18.81 51.52
N ASN A 7 16.67 -18.77 51.37
CA ASN A 7 15.90 -18.50 50.17
C ASN A 7 16.49 -17.36 49.32
N MET A 8 16.48 -17.54 48.01
CA MET A 8 16.20 -16.43 47.11
C MET A 8 15.42 -16.97 45.91
N ALA A 9 14.10 -16.99 46.09
CA ALA A 9 13.17 -17.05 44.99
C ALA A 9 13.33 -15.76 44.19
N LEU A 10 13.76 -15.89 42.94
CA LEU A 10 13.48 -14.91 41.89
C LEU A 10 13.07 -15.71 40.66
N GLU A 11 11.85 -16.23 40.72
CA GLU A 11 11.04 -16.50 39.54
C GLU A 11 10.80 -15.15 38.84
N GLY A 12 11.78 -14.74 38.05
CA GLY A 12 11.64 -13.65 37.10
C GLY A 12 10.71 -14.11 35.99
N LYS A 13 9.41 -13.89 36.18
CA LYS A 13 8.41 -13.91 35.10
C LYS A 13 8.82 -12.89 34.04
N ALA A 14 9.66 -13.29 33.08
CA ALA A 14 9.87 -12.57 31.84
C ALA A 14 8.69 -12.84 30.89
N GLN A 15 7.48 -12.53 31.35
CA GLN A 15 6.29 -12.47 30.53
C GLN A 15 5.76 -11.05 30.61
N GLY A 16 6.12 -10.25 29.61
CA GLY A 16 5.53 -8.93 29.43
C GLY A 16 6.44 -8.01 28.66
N SER A 17 5.87 -7.41 27.61
CA SER A 17 6.24 -6.09 27.08
C SER A 17 7.17 -5.98 25.87
N CYS A 18 7.97 -6.99 25.49
CA CYS A 18 8.91 -6.79 24.36
C CYS A 18 8.32 -7.03 22.95
N LEU A 19 7.29 -7.89 22.80
CA LEU A 19 6.75 -8.23 21.49
C LEU A 19 5.44 -7.51 21.10
N LYS A 20 4.87 -6.68 21.97
CA LYS A 20 3.65 -5.89 21.66
C LYS A 20 3.94 -4.41 21.45
N LYS A 21 5.16 -4.05 21.02
CA LYS A 21 5.56 -2.67 20.73
C LYS A 21 5.87 -2.40 19.25
N TRP A 22 5.88 -3.42 18.39
CA TRP A 22 6.02 -3.24 16.93
C TRP A 22 4.68 -3.35 16.17
N GLU A 23 3.66 -4.01 16.73
CA GLU A 23 2.33 -4.08 16.10
C GLU A 23 1.59 -2.72 16.09
N ALA A 24 1.86 -1.86 17.07
CA ALA A 24 1.21 -0.53 17.19
C ALA A 24 1.91 0.58 16.40
N VAL A 25 3.14 0.37 15.91
CA VAL A 25 3.82 1.28 14.97
C VAL A 25 3.45 0.93 13.52
N ALA A 26 2.98 -0.29 13.26
CA ALA A 26 2.53 -0.73 11.94
C ALA A 26 1.11 -0.26 11.56
N ASN A 27 0.34 0.28 12.51
CA ASN A 27 -1.04 0.67 12.27
C ASN A 27 -1.28 2.13 12.64
N LYS A 28 -0.97 3.05 11.73
CA LYS A 28 -1.36 4.47 11.89
C LYS A 28 -1.88 5.16 10.65
N GLN A 29 -1.71 4.65 9.43
CA GLN A 29 -2.28 5.30 8.24
C GLN A 29 -2.60 4.27 7.16
N LYS A 30 -3.77 3.64 7.23
CA LYS A 30 -4.30 2.81 6.14
C LYS A 30 -5.70 3.27 5.79
N SER A 31 -5.84 4.54 5.40
CA SER A 31 -7.10 5.08 4.89
C SER A 31 -6.99 6.41 4.14
N SER A 32 -5.84 7.09 4.15
CA SER A 32 -5.67 8.40 3.50
C SER A 32 -5.19 8.34 2.03
N GLY A 33 -5.03 7.14 1.46
CA GLY A 33 -4.51 6.93 0.10
C GLY A 33 -5.51 6.29 -0.87
N LEU A 34 -5.09 6.16 -2.12
CA LEU A 34 -5.86 5.51 -3.19
C LEU A 34 -5.89 3.96 -3.04
N ALA A 35 -5.30 3.43 -1.97
CA ALA A 35 -5.27 2.00 -1.62
C ALA A 35 -6.66 1.32 -1.60
N HIS A 36 -7.71 2.05 -1.22
CA HIS A 36 -9.08 1.54 -1.21
C HIS A 36 -9.60 1.15 -2.61
N LEU A 37 -9.01 1.70 -3.69
CA LEU A 37 -9.32 1.30 -5.07
C LEU A 37 -8.86 -0.14 -5.34
N ALA A 38 -7.75 -0.58 -4.73
CA ALA A 38 -7.27 -1.94 -4.87
C ALA A 38 -8.21 -2.97 -4.22
N GLU A 39 -8.86 -2.61 -3.12
CA GLU A 39 -9.79 -3.50 -2.40
C GLU A 39 -11.09 -3.70 -3.16
N LYS A 40 -11.56 -2.68 -3.87
CA LYS A 40 -12.80 -2.73 -4.66
C LYS A 40 -12.61 -3.43 -6.01
N TRP A 41 -11.40 -3.38 -6.58
CA TRP A 41 -11.14 -3.95 -7.89
C TRP A 41 -10.96 -5.48 -7.81
N PRO A 42 -11.64 -6.27 -8.65
CA PRO A 42 -11.65 -7.73 -8.52
C PRO A 42 -10.35 -8.41 -8.96
N SER A 43 -9.40 -7.70 -9.57
CA SER A 43 -8.18 -8.26 -10.16
C SER A 43 -6.93 -7.56 -9.65
N SER A 44 -5.77 -8.21 -9.79
CA SER A 44 -4.45 -7.62 -9.50
C SER A 44 -3.89 -6.80 -10.66
N LEU A 45 -4.49 -6.93 -11.85
CA LEU A 45 -4.11 -6.20 -13.07
C LEU A 45 -5.27 -5.33 -13.55
N VAL A 46 -4.93 -4.17 -14.09
CA VAL A 46 -5.85 -3.27 -14.77
C VAL A 46 -5.42 -3.15 -16.22
N ALA A 47 -6.24 -3.64 -17.15
CA ALA A 47 -6.02 -3.41 -18.57
C ALA A 47 -6.14 -1.91 -18.86
N ARG A 48 -5.32 -1.36 -19.77
CA ARG A 48 -5.35 0.08 -20.10
C ARG A 48 -6.75 0.57 -20.49
N ARG A 49 -7.52 -0.29 -21.18
CA ARG A 49 -8.92 -0.04 -21.59
C ARG A 49 -9.89 0.15 -20.41
N LEU A 50 -9.64 -0.52 -19.29
CA LEU A 50 -10.50 -0.49 -18.10
C LEU A 50 -10.03 0.53 -17.05
N VAL A 51 -8.99 1.32 -17.34
CA VAL A 51 -8.48 2.31 -16.38
C VAL A 51 -9.51 3.41 -16.12
N SER A 52 -10.33 3.75 -17.12
CA SER A 52 -11.45 4.69 -16.94
C SER A 52 -12.39 4.18 -15.86
N ASP A 53 -12.78 2.91 -15.92
CA ASP A 53 -13.69 2.31 -14.93
C ASP A 53 -13.02 2.18 -13.56
N PHE A 54 -11.75 1.79 -13.53
CA PHE A 54 -10.97 1.66 -12.29
C PHE A 54 -10.88 2.98 -11.52
N THR A 55 -10.65 4.09 -12.23
CA THR A 55 -10.50 5.42 -11.62
C THR A 55 -11.82 6.19 -11.48
N GLY A 56 -12.95 5.63 -11.92
CA GLY A 56 -14.24 6.32 -11.93
C GLY A 56 -14.30 7.49 -12.94
N GLY A 57 -13.52 7.41 -14.02
CA GLY A 57 -13.50 8.39 -15.11
C GLY A 57 -12.43 9.48 -14.99
N LEU A 58 -11.58 9.44 -13.97
CA LEU A 58 -10.49 10.42 -13.81
C LEU A 58 -9.43 10.32 -14.92
N MET A 59 -9.15 9.10 -15.39
CA MET A 59 -8.10 8.83 -16.36
C MET A 59 -8.66 8.13 -17.59
N SER A 60 -8.29 8.62 -18.78
CA SER A 60 -8.68 7.98 -20.04
C SER A 60 -7.60 7.03 -20.56
N GLU A 61 -8.03 6.00 -21.31
CA GLU A 61 -7.11 5.07 -22.00
C GLU A 61 -6.11 5.81 -22.90
N LYS A 62 -6.60 6.82 -23.64
CA LYS A 62 -5.79 7.63 -24.57
C LYS A 62 -4.70 8.40 -23.84
N TYR A 63 -5.04 9.00 -22.69
CA TYR A 63 -4.08 9.75 -21.88
C TYR A 63 -2.93 8.84 -21.41
N LEU A 64 -3.25 7.66 -20.88
CA LEU A 64 -2.23 6.69 -20.49
C LEU A 64 -1.42 6.14 -21.67
N ALA A 65 -2.04 5.96 -22.85
CA ALA A 65 -1.31 5.56 -24.04
C ALA A 65 -0.25 6.59 -24.47
N ASN A 66 -0.57 7.88 -24.34
CA ASN A 66 0.37 8.96 -24.62
C ASN A 66 1.51 8.97 -23.59
N LEU A 67 1.20 8.86 -22.30
CA LEU A 67 2.20 8.79 -21.24
C LEU A 67 3.12 7.58 -21.37
N ASP A 68 2.57 6.42 -21.76
CA ASP A 68 3.35 5.21 -22.01
C ASP A 68 4.29 5.35 -23.21
N SER A 69 3.92 6.17 -24.18
CA SER A 69 4.77 6.48 -25.34
C SER A 69 5.89 7.45 -24.96
N LEU A 70 5.64 8.34 -24.00
CA LEU A 70 6.62 9.25 -23.41
C LEU A 70 7.50 8.59 -22.32
N GLY A 71 7.16 7.38 -21.87
CA GLY A 71 7.87 6.70 -20.79
C GLY A 71 7.58 7.26 -19.39
N LEU A 72 6.56 8.10 -19.24
CA LEU A 72 6.15 8.73 -17.98
C LEU A 72 4.97 8.02 -17.29
N GLY A 73 4.48 6.94 -17.91
CA GLY A 73 3.38 6.14 -17.40
C GLY A 73 3.79 5.17 -16.28
N PRO A 74 2.80 4.51 -15.65
CA PRO A 74 3.04 3.48 -14.66
C PRO A 74 3.72 2.24 -15.26
N SER A 75 4.27 1.39 -14.39
CA SER A 75 4.93 0.14 -14.82
C SER A 75 3.98 -0.74 -15.63
N ARG A 76 4.35 -0.98 -16.88
CA ARG A 76 3.52 -1.68 -17.86
C ARG A 76 3.86 -3.16 -17.95
N VAL A 77 2.83 -3.97 -18.04
CA VAL A 77 2.90 -5.40 -18.37
C VAL A 77 2.21 -5.60 -19.71
N LYS A 78 2.89 -6.24 -20.66
CA LYS A 78 2.28 -6.61 -21.95
C LYS A 78 1.83 -8.06 -21.89
N VAL A 79 0.56 -8.28 -22.25
CA VAL A 79 -0.03 -9.62 -22.41
C VAL A 79 -0.55 -9.72 -23.84
N GLY A 80 0.29 -10.29 -24.71
CA GLY A 80 0.05 -10.33 -26.16
C GLY A 80 -0.07 -8.92 -26.75
N ARG A 81 -1.23 -8.62 -27.36
CA ARG A 81 -1.53 -7.30 -27.93
C ARG A 81 -1.99 -6.27 -26.89
N LEU A 82 -2.36 -6.71 -25.69
CA LEU A 82 -2.92 -5.84 -24.66
C LEU A 82 -1.83 -5.33 -23.71
N VAL A 83 -2.03 -4.10 -23.23
CA VAL A 83 -1.20 -3.49 -22.18
C VAL A 83 -2.03 -3.41 -20.91
N ALA A 84 -1.45 -3.85 -19.81
CA ALA A 84 -2.02 -3.78 -18.48
C ALA A 84 -1.02 -3.19 -17.49
N TYR A 85 -1.54 -2.73 -16.37
CA TYR A 85 -0.79 -2.20 -15.25
C TYR A 85 -1.07 -3.04 -14.02
N ARG A 86 -0.08 -3.19 -13.13
CA ARG A 86 -0.34 -3.74 -11.80
C ARG A 86 -1.08 -2.68 -11.00
N VAL A 87 -2.12 -3.09 -10.27
CA VAL A 87 -2.95 -2.18 -9.46
C VAL A 87 -2.08 -1.35 -8.51
N ILE A 88 -1.13 -2.01 -7.85
CA ILE A 88 -0.21 -1.38 -6.87
C ILE A 88 0.62 -0.28 -7.54
N ASP A 89 1.20 -0.56 -8.71
CA ASP A 89 2.03 0.41 -9.43
C ASP A 89 1.19 1.57 -9.97
N LEU A 90 -0.02 1.29 -10.44
CA LEU A 90 -0.95 2.32 -10.92
C LEU A 90 -1.38 3.26 -9.80
N ILE A 91 -1.68 2.72 -8.61
CA ILE A 91 -2.02 3.50 -7.42
C ILE A 91 -0.85 4.36 -6.98
N ALA A 92 0.35 3.78 -6.85
CA ALA A 92 1.54 4.53 -6.46
C ALA A 92 1.85 5.67 -7.45
N TRP A 93 1.64 5.42 -8.74
CA TRP A 93 1.79 6.45 -9.78
C TRP A 93 0.74 7.56 -9.66
N LEU A 94 -0.52 7.23 -9.35
CA LEU A 94 -1.56 8.24 -9.12
C LEU A 94 -1.28 9.08 -7.88
N GLU A 95 -0.87 8.45 -6.78
CA GLU A 95 -0.55 9.13 -5.53
C GLU A 95 0.60 10.13 -5.71
N GLY A 96 1.61 9.80 -6.51
CA GLY A 96 2.70 10.72 -6.85
C GLY A 96 2.28 11.96 -7.65
N ARG A 97 1.06 11.99 -8.19
CA ARG A 97 0.51 13.10 -8.98
C ARG A 97 -0.54 13.92 -8.21
N MET A 98 -0.91 13.50 -7.01
CA MET A 98 -1.92 14.20 -6.23
C MET A 98 -1.31 15.49 -5.65
N GLU A 99 -1.87 16.62 -6.02
CA GLU A 99 -1.55 17.92 -5.42
C GLU A 99 -2.68 18.29 -4.44
N PRO A 100 -2.37 18.59 -3.16
CA PRO A 100 -3.38 19.06 -2.23
C PRO A 100 -3.84 20.46 -2.65
N ILE A 101 -5.15 20.62 -2.81
CA ILE A 101 -5.73 21.93 -3.08
C ILE A 101 -5.79 22.68 -1.74
N SER A 102 -4.98 23.73 -1.57
CA SER A 102 -5.12 24.68 -0.47
C SER A 102 -6.22 25.68 -0.79
N GLU A 103 -7.22 25.78 0.10
CA GLU A 103 -8.40 26.65 -0.02
C GLU A 103 -8.09 28.14 0.19
N ASP A 104 -7.11 28.68 -0.54
CA ASP A 104 -6.71 30.10 -0.45
C ASP A 104 -7.11 30.87 -1.72
N ARG A 105 -8.33 30.63 -2.21
CA ARG A 105 -8.88 31.24 -3.43
C ARG A 105 -10.25 31.85 -3.23
#